data_AF-A0ABD2NKD7-F1
#
_entry.id   AF-A0ABD2NKD7-F1
#
_cell.length_a   1.000
_cell.length_b   1.000
_cell.length_c   1.000
_cell.angle_alpha   90.00
_cell.angle_beta   90.00
_cell.angle_gamma   90.00
#
_symmetry.space_group_name_H-M   'P 1'
#
loop_
_entity.id
_entity.type
_entity.pdbx_description
1 polymer ?
#
loop_
_entity_poly.entity_id
_entity_poly.type
_entity_poly.pdbx_seq_one_letter_code
_entity_poly.pdbx_strand_id
1 'polypeptide(L)'
;MEGYCSEYVYKKPGSTRGFWSEDALMRAMEAVRNRMGVNLAARVFTIQPRRLRRRLHNNDPSRRAMRPPGIFGEVNELKLVATIKALQRRAFAPTRDDIRSLAFDFSTKAFIQSGER
;
A
#
# COMPACT_ATOMS: atom_id res chain seq x y z
N MET A 1 8.67 16.65 -33.92
CA MET A 1 7.56 16.89 -32.99
C MET A 1 7.62 15.83 -31.91
N GLU A 2 8.40 16.09 -30.86
CA GLU A 2 8.53 15.16 -29.73
C GLU A 2 7.41 15.45 -28.74
N GLY A 3 6.45 14.53 -28.65
CA GLY A 3 5.33 14.62 -27.72
C GLY A 3 5.80 14.25 -26.32
N TYR A 4 5.89 15.25 -25.45
CA TYR A 4 6.16 15.09 -24.02
C TYR A 4 4.99 14.32 -23.37
N CYS A 5 5.18 13.03 -23.10
CA CYS A 5 4.28 12.27 -22.24
C CYS A 5 4.56 12.68 -20.80
N SER A 6 3.81 13.67 -20.28
CA SER A 6 3.92 14.07 -18.89
C SER A 6 3.45 12.91 -18.01
N GLU A 7 4.37 12.22 -17.36
CA GLU A 7 4.04 11.34 -16.23
C GLU A 7 3.17 12.13 -15.25
N TYR A 8 1.94 11.67 -15.03
CA TYR A 8 1.08 12.20 -13.98
C TYR A 8 1.69 11.84 -12.61
N VAL A 9 2.66 12.64 -12.16
CA VAL A 9 3.16 12.57 -10.79
C VAL A 9 2.14 13.29 -9.91
N TYR A 10 1.20 12.53 -9.34
CA TYR A 10 0.31 13.04 -8.31
C TYR A 10 1.16 13.54 -7.12
N LYS A 11 1.41 14.85 -7.07
CA LYS A 11 2.07 15.51 -5.94
C LYS A 11 1.13 15.45 -4.75
N LYS A 12 1.30 14.45 -3.89
CA LYS A 12 0.70 14.43 -2.55
C LYS A 12 1.22 15.66 -1.81
N PRO A 13 0.39 16.65 -1.43
CA PRO A 13 0.84 17.70 -0.54
C PRO A 13 1.35 17.02 0.74
N GLY A 14 2.61 17.29 1.08
CA GLY A 14 3.32 16.59 2.15
C GLY A 14 2.62 16.83 3.49
N SER A 15 1.72 15.93 3.87
CA SER A 15 1.12 16.00 5.20
C SER A 15 2.22 15.62 6.20
N THR A 16 2.57 16.54 7.08
CA THR A 16 3.46 16.29 8.25
C THR A 16 2.93 15.16 9.14
N ARG A 17 1.64 14.79 8.98
CA ARG A 17 1.02 13.62 9.59
C ARG A 17 1.55 12.32 8.97
N GLY A 18 2.40 11.61 9.71
CA GLY A 18 2.76 10.22 9.41
C GLY A 18 4.08 10.04 8.66
N PHE A 19 5.03 10.96 8.84
CA PHE A 19 6.41 10.83 8.35
C PHE A 19 7.24 9.87 9.22
N TRP A 20 6.73 8.68 9.51
CA TRP A 20 7.52 7.60 10.11
C TRP A 20 7.60 6.46 9.09
N SER A 21 8.81 5.96 8.88
CA SER A 21 9.01 4.73 8.11
C SER A 21 8.65 3.52 8.95
N GLU A 22 8.29 2.43 8.27
CA GLU A 22 8.02 1.14 8.91
C GLU A 22 9.26 0.66 9.68
N ASP A 23 10.45 0.83 9.10
CA ASP A 23 11.73 0.53 9.74
C ASP A 23 11.95 1.33 11.03
N ALA A 24 11.61 2.62 11.04
CA ALA A 24 11.73 3.44 12.24
C ALA A 24 10.80 2.94 13.36
N LEU A 25 9.58 2.50 13.00
CA LEU A 25 8.64 1.94 13.97
C LEU A 25 9.12 0.59 14.52
N MET A 26 9.66 -0.27 13.66
CA MET A 26 10.22 -1.56 14.05
C MET A 26 11.38 -1.38 15.04
N ARG A 27 12.35 -0.51 14.70
CA ARG A 27 13.49 -0.19 15.57
C ARG A 27 13.05 0.46 16.89
N ALA A 28 12.03 1.32 16.86
CA ALA A 28 11.47 1.90 18.09
C ALA A 28 10.82 0.86 19.00
N MET A 29 10.11 -0.11 18.42
CA MET A 29 9.49 -1.20 19.18
C MET A 29 10.56 -2.12 19.78
N GLU A 30 11.60 -2.46 19.02
CA GLU A 30 12.76 -3.23 19.51
C GLU A 30 13.49 -2.51 20.64
N ALA A 31 13.74 -1.20 20.50
CA ALA A 31 14.38 -0.41 21.55
C ALA A 31 13.57 -0.45 22.85
N VAL A 32 12.25 -0.34 22.77
CA VAL A 32 11.38 -0.44 23.96
C VAL A 32 11.41 -1.84 24.58
N ARG A 33 11.48 -2.90 23.77
CA ARG A 33 11.69 -4.27 24.26
C ARG A 33 13.05 -4.41 24.96
N ASN A 34 14.08 -3.75 24.44
CA ASN A 34 15.43 -3.67 25.01
C ASN A 34 15.54 -2.64 26.17
N ARG A 35 14.47 -2.50 26.98
CA ARG A 35 14.40 -1.65 28.18
C ARG A 35 14.48 -0.13 27.94
N MET A 36 14.39 0.37 26.70
CA MET A 36 14.29 1.81 26.46
C MET A 36 12.90 2.34 26.87
N GLY A 37 12.85 3.47 27.57
CA GLY A 37 11.58 4.12 27.90
C GLY A 37 10.81 4.54 26.65
N VAL A 38 9.49 4.33 26.64
CA VAL A 38 8.61 4.62 25.48
C VAL A 38 8.72 6.06 24.98
N ASN A 39 8.80 7.03 25.89
CA ASN A 39 8.94 8.45 25.52
C ASN A 39 10.31 8.76 24.94
N LEU A 40 11.37 8.07 25.40
CA LEU A 40 12.72 8.22 24.86
C LEU A 40 12.80 7.64 23.44
N ALA A 41 12.33 6.41 23.26
CA ALA A 41 12.27 5.78 21.94
C ALA A 41 11.43 6.62 20.94
N ALA A 42 10.30 7.15 21.39
CA ALA A 42 9.47 8.04 20.57
C ALA A 42 10.22 9.28 20.06
N ARG A 43 11.07 9.90 20.91
CA ARG A 43 11.89 11.06 20.52
C ARG A 43 13.02 10.67 19.57
N VAL A 44 13.73 9.58 19.87
CA VAL A 44 14.86 9.07 19.08
C VAL A 44 14.43 8.72 17.66
N PHE A 45 13.30 8.04 17.51
CA PHE A 45 12.81 7.57 16.21
C PHE A 45 11.79 8.51 15.56
N THR A 46 11.56 9.71 16.14
CA THR A 46 10.60 10.71 15.65
C THR A 46 9.15 10.18 15.48
N ILE A 47 8.74 9.29 16.38
CA ILE A 47 7.41 8.67 16.39
C ILE A 47 6.57 9.28 17.51
N GLN A 48 5.31 9.58 17.23
CA GLN A 48 4.40 10.07 18.27
C GLN A 48 4.24 9.02 19.40
N PRO A 49 4.45 9.38 20.69
CA PRO A 49 4.40 8.43 21.80
C PRO A 49 3.09 7.64 21.87
N ARG A 50 1.95 8.29 21.61
CA ARG A 50 0.63 7.66 21.56
C ARG A 50 0.55 6.57 20.49
N ARG A 51 1.19 6.78 19.32
CA ARG A 51 1.25 5.76 18.26
C ARG A 51 2.12 4.59 18.68
N LEU A 52 3.31 4.86 19.22
CA LEU A 52 4.22 3.81 19.68
C LEU A 52 3.55 2.92 20.74
N ARG A 53 2.86 3.52 21.73
CA ARG A 53 2.08 2.78 22.74
C ARG A 53 1.00 1.90 22.11
N ARG A 54 0.20 2.46 21.19
CA ARG A 54 -0.85 1.70 20.49
C ARG A 54 -0.28 0.53 19.68
N ARG A 55 0.85 0.74 19.02
CA ARG A 55 1.52 -0.26 18.17
C ARG A 55 2.19 -1.37 18.98
N LEU A 56 2.78 -1.01 20.13
CA LEU A 56 3.30 -1.98 21.11
C LEU A 56 2.18 -2.85 21.68
N HIS A 57 1.05 -2.27 22.07
CA HIS A 57 -0.10 -3.02 22.57
C HIS A 57 -0.65 -4.02 21.53
N ASN A 58 -0.77 -3.59 20.27
CA ASN A 58 -1.29 -4.44 19.19
C ASN A 58 -0.22 -5.34 18.55
N ASN A 59 1.03 -5.24 19.00
CA ASN A 59 2.20 -5.93 18.45
C ASN A 59 2.30 -5.89 16.90
N ASP A 60 1.97 -4.75 16.29
CA ASP A 60 1.90 -4.61 14.84
C ASP A 60 2.82 -3.50 14.35
N PRO A 61 3.99 -3.80 13.77
CA PRO A 61 4.89 -2.80 13.21
C PRO A 61 4.45 -2.29 11.83
N SER A 62 3.42 -2.88 11.21
CA SER A 62 3.13 -2.66 9.79
C SER A 62 2.53 -1.28 9.48
N ARG A 63 2.99 -0.68 8.37
CA ARG A 63 2.39 0.53 7.81
C ARG A 63 1.23 0.16 6.89
N ARG A 64 0.08 -0.18 7.48
CA ARG A 64 -1.14 -0.40 6.70
C ARG A 64 -1.62 0.88 6.03
N ALA A 65 -2.10 0.74 4.79
CA ALA A 65 -2.79 1.81 4.10
C ALA A 65 -4.06 2.18 4.88
N MET A 66 -4.35 3.49 5.02
CA MET A 66 -5.57 3.95 5.72
C MET A 66 -6.84 3.76 4.89
N ARG A 67 -6.70 3.40 3.60
CA ARG A 67 -7.84 3.15 2.73
C ARG A 67 -8.45 1.79 3.04
N PRO A 68 -9.77 1.62 2.84
CA PRO A 68 -10.39 0.30 2.83
C PRO A 68 -9.64 -0.65 1.87
N PRO A 69 -9.60 -1.96 2.19
CA PRO A 69 -9.11 -2.94 1.22
C PRO A 69 -9.95 -2.86 -0.05
N GLY A 70 -9.32 -3.07 -1.21
CA GLY A 70 -10.05 -3.07 -2.47
C GLY A 70 -10.90 -4.33 -2.63
N ILE A 71 -11.93 -4.22 -3.48
CA ILE A 71 -12.98 -5.23 -3.65
C ILE A 71 -12.42 -6.58 -4.11
N PHE A 72 -11.35 -6.57 -4.91
CA PHE A 72 -10.76 -7.78 -5.46
C PHE A 72 -9.86 -8.52 -4.46
N GLY A 73 -9.40 -7.87 -3.40
CA GLY A 73 -8.36 -8.40 -2.51
C GLY A 73 -6.97 -8.34 -3.14
N GLU A 74 -5.93 -8.44 -2.29
CA GLU A 74 -4.54 -8.15 -2.69
C GLU A 74 -4.02 -9.07 -3.81
N VAL A 75 -4.24 -10.39 -3.71
CA VAL A 75 -3.73 -11.36 -4.68
C VAL A 75 -4.29 -11.11 -6.08
N ASN A 76 -5.58 -10.80 -6.16
CA ASN A 76 -6.28 -10.59 -7.41
C ASN A 76 -5.93 -9.22 -8.02
N GLU A 77 -5.80 -8.18 -7.19
CA GLU A 77 -5.30 -6.88 -7.64
C GLU A 77 -3.89 -7.01 -8.24
N LEU A 78 -3.00 -7.78 -7.61
CA LEU A 78 -1.66 -8.03 -8.14
C LEU A 78 -1.70 -8.74 -9.49
N LYS A 79 -2.57 -9.73 -9.67
CA LYS A 79 -2.77 -10.39 -10.97
C LYS A 79 -3.26 -9.40 -12.04
N LEU A 80 -4.27 -8.58 -11.71
CA LEU A 80 -4.81 -7.58 -12.64
C LEU A 80 -3.74 -6.55 -13.04
N VAL A 81 -2.96 -6.06 -12.08
CA VAL A 81 -1.84 -5.14 -12.31
C VAL A 81 -0.76 -5.79 -13.19
N ALA A 82 -0.43 -7.06 -12.95
CA ALA A 82 0.54 -7.78 -13.78
C ALA A 82 0.08 -7.88 -15.24
N THR A 83 -1.21 -8.15 -15.47
CA THR A 83 -1.82 -8.16 -16.80
C THR A 83 -1.75 -6.80 -17.48
N ILE A 84 -2.12 -5.72 -16.77
CA ILE A 84 -2.03 -4.35 -17.30
C ILE A 84 -0.59 -4.00 -17.68
N LYS A 85 0.38 -4.30 -16.81
CA LYS A 85 1.81 -4.08 -17.10
C LYS A 85 2.31 -4.95 -18.27
N ALA A 86 1.78 -6.15 -18.44
CA ALA A 86 2.11 -7.01 -19.59
C ALA A 86 1.59 -6.42 -20.91
N LEU A 87 0.38 -5.84 -20.90
CA LEU A 87 -0.18 -5.13 -22.05
C LEU A 87 0.66 -3.90 -22.41
N GLN A 88 1.01 -3.08 -21.42
CA GLN A 88 1.86 -1.89 -21.59
C GLN A 88 3.22 -2.22 -22.21
N ARG A 89 3.87 -3.31 -21.77
CA ARG A 89 5.14 -3.77 -22.34
C ARG A 89 5.05 -4.19 -23.81
N ARG A 90 3.87 -4.61 -24.28
CA ARG A 90 3.62 -5.02 -25.67
C ARG A 90 3.16 -3.86 -26.55
N ALA A 91 3.45 -2.63 -26.16
CA ALA A 91 3.03 -1.39 -26.81
C ALA A 91 1.49 -1.20 -26.90
N PHE A 92 0.71 -1.95 -26.11
CA PHE A 92 -0.70 -1.69 -25.94
C PHE A 92 -0.90 -0.77 -24.74
N ALA A 93 -1.40 0.45 -24.98
CA ALA A 93 -1.75 1.38 -23.92
C ALA A 93 -3.25 1.22 -23.60
N PRO A 94 -3.65 0.37 -22.64
CA PRO A 94 -5.05 0.14 -22.35
C PRO A 94 -5.71 1.45 -21.90
N THR A 95 -6.85 1.76 -22.52
CA THR A 95 -7.65 2.90 -22.12
C THR A 95 -8.41 2.61 -20.83
N ARG A 96 -9.01 3.64 -20.24
CA ARG A 96 -9.83 3.48 -19.02
C ARG A 96 -10.96 2.47 -19.22
N ASP A 97 -11.57 2.46 -20.40
CA ASP A 97 -12.71 1.59 -20.69
C ASP A 97 -12.24 0.14 -20.91
N ASP A 98 -11.06 -0.09 -21.50
CA ASP A 98 -10.43 -1.41 -21.58
C ASP A 98 -10.14 -1.98 -20.19
N ILE A 99 -9.63 -1.15 -19.27
CA ILE A 99 -9.35 -1.57 -17.89
C ILE A 99 -10.64 -1.92 -17.17
N ARG A 100 -11.74 -1.19 -17.42
CA ARG A 100 -13.05 -1.48 -16.82
C ARG A 100 -13.59 -2.82 -17.32
N SER A 101 -13.55 -3.06 -18.63
CA SER A 101 -13.96 -4.33 -19.24
C SER A 101 -13.11 -5.48 -18.71
N LEU A 102 -11.78 -5.30 -18.66
CA LEU A 102 -10.85 -6.28 -18.11
C LEU A 102 -11.15 -6.60 -16.64
N ALA A 103 -11.44 -5.59 -15.82
CA ALA A 103 -11.77 -5.78 -14.40
C ALA A 103 -13.11 -6.51 -14.22
N PHE A 104 -14.09 -6.21 -15.07
CA PHE A 104 -15.36 -6.93 -15.09
C PHE A 104 -15.17 -8.39 -15.47
N ASP A 105 -14.46 -8.66 -16.56
CA ASP A 105 -14.13 -10.02 -17.02
C ASP A 105 -13.30 -10.80 -16.00
N PHE A 106 -12.40 -10.10 -15.31
CA PHE A 106 -11.61 -10.67 -14.23
C PHE A 106 -12.52 -11.08 -13.06
N SER A 107 -13.49 -10.24 -12.70
CA SER A 107 -14.46 -10.52 -11.63
C SER A 107 -15.35 -11.72 -11.95
N THR A 108 -15.84 -11.83 -13.19
CA THR A 108 -16.72 -12.93 -13.61
C THR A 108 -15.97 -14.26 -13.62
N LYS A 109 -14.73 -14.27 -14.11
CA LYS A 109 -13.88 -15.48 -14.12
C LYS A 109 -13.43 -15.89 -12.72
N ALA A 110 -13.08 -14.93 -11.85
CA ALA A 110 -12.68 -15.22 -10.47
C ALA A 110 -13.86 -15.71 -9.61
N PHE A 111 -15.08 -15.24 -9.90
CA PHE A 111 -16.31 -15.66 -9.22
C PHE A 111 -16.63 -17.13 -9.52
N ILE A 112 -16.45 -17.59 -10.76
CA ILE A 112 -16.69 -18.99 -11.16
C ILE A 112 -15.76 -19.97 -10.40
N GLN A 113 -14.53 -19.58 -10.09
CA GLN A 113 -13.58 -20.42 -9.35
C GLN A 113 -13.83 -20.49 -7.84
N SER A 114 -14.66 -19.60 -7.29
CA SER A 114 -14.98 -19.54 -5.86
C SER A 114 -16.35 -20.16 -5.51
N GLY A 115 -17.15 -20.48 -6.53
CA GLY A 115 -18.49 -21.07 -6.42
C GLY A 115 -18.56 -22.59 -6.54
N GLU A 116 -17.44 -23.28 -6.71
CA GLU A 116 -17.35 -24.74 -6.52
C GLU A 116 -16.87 -25.05 -5.10
N ARG A 117 -17.80 -24.98 -4.15
CA ARG A 117 -17.76 -25.73 -2.89
C ARG A 117 -19.18 -26.08 -2.45
#